data_AF-A0A968I2Q9-F1
#
_entry.id   AF-A0A968I2Q9-F1
#
_cell.length_a   1.000
_cell.length_b   1.000
_cell.length_c   1.000
_cell.angle_alpha   90.00
_cell.angle_beta   90.00
_cell.angle_gamma   90.00
#
_symmetry.space_group_name_H-M   'P 1'
#
loop_
_entity.id
_entity.type
_entity.pdbx_description
1 polymer ?
#
loop_
_entity_poly.entity_id
_entity_poly.type
_entity_poly.pdbx_seq_one_letter_code
_entity_poly.pdbx_strand_id
1 'polypeptide(L)'
;MFDRASGTRAELPPDLPGLTGSGVAFHLLWAVRQMLGEPAPLEYADLAAIGTIADLAPLLGENRALVKAGLAQMRSSRWTGIRAMLEGAKITVPNAKDVGFVIAPRINAAGRLGEADVALELLTTDSGQRALTLATYLDARNVERKKIQEDMFKDALEVCDRKRRACRHEGRLASGRHGHRRFEVAGTFLLNPCSSSPLARVPCAAPPASAP
;
A
#
# COMPACT_ATOMS: atom_id res chain seq x y z
N MET A 1 17.62 24.67 -4.32
CA MET A 1 17.76 24.76 -5.79
C MET A 1 16.38 24.95 -6.40
N PHE A 2 15.73 26.07 -6.09
CA PHE A 2 14.60 26.58 -6.86
C PHE A 2 14.78 28.09 -6.87
N ASP A 3 15.34 28.55 -7.98
CA ASP A 3 15.69 29.94 -8.23
C ASP A 3 14.43 30.73 -8.58
N ARG A 4 14.32 31.93 -8.00
CA ARG A 4 13.26 32.91 -8.28
C ARG A 4 13.76 33.82 -9.38
N ALA A 5 13.38 33.57 -10.63
CA ALA A 5 13.46 34.58 -11.68
C ALA A 5 12.59 34.21 -12.88
N SER A 6 11.33 34.66 -12.88
CA SER A 6 10.56 35.11 -14.06
C SER A 6 9.06 35.08 -13.77
N GLY A 7 8.37 36.18 -14.06
CA GLY A 7 6.91 36.33 -13.95
C GLY A 7 6.15 35.58 -15.04
N THR A 8 6.57 34.36 -15.37
CA THR A 8 5.82 33.46 -16.25
C THR A 8 4.88 32.62 -15.38
N ARG A 9 3.61 32.57 -15.78
CA ARG A 9 2.56 31.65 -15.29
C ARG A 9 3.22 30.35 -14.87
N ALA A 10 3.07 29.93 -13.62
CA ALA A 10 3.69 28.71 -13.11
C ALA A 10 3.23 27.51 -13.96
N GLU A 11 3.99 27.20 -15.01
CA GLU A 11 3.80 26.01 -15.81
C GLU A 11 4.24 24.86 -14.93
N LEU A 12 3.25 24.08 -14.50
CA LEU A 12 3.48 22.80 -13.86
C LEU A 12 4.40 22.00 -14.80
N PRO A 13 5.54 21.47 -14.32
CA PRO A 13 6.50 20.79 -15.19
C PRO A 13 5.80 19.68 -16.00
N PRO A 14 6.13 19.52 -17.31
CA PRO A 14 5.35 18.75 -18.26
C PRO A 14 5.28 17.24 -17.98
N ASP A 15 6.11 16.74 -17.07
CA ASP A 15 6.03 15.38 -16.54
C ASP A 15 6.06 15.47 -15.00
N LEU A 16 4.93 15.20 -14.33
CA LEU A 16 4.92 14.85 -12.90
C LEU A 16 5.21 13.34 -12.81
N PRO A 17 6.47 12.89 -12.69
CA PRO A 17 6.79 11.49 -12.87
C PRO A 17 6.35 10.76 -11.60
N GLY A 18 5.29 9.97 -11.68
CA GLY A 18 4.89 9.01 -10.64
C GLY A 18 4.52 9.60 -9.28
N LEU A 19 4.02 10.84 -9.21
CA LEU A 19 3.42 11.34 -7.97
C LEU A 19 2.19 10.52 -7.60
N THR A 20 2.03 10.27 -6.30
CA THR A 20 0.84 9.61 -5.75
C THR A 20 -0.34 10.58 -5.67
N GLY A 21 -1.54 10.07 -5.41
CA GLY A 21 -2.72 10.94 -5.23
C GLY A 21 -2.51 12.00 -4.15
N SER A 22 -1.86 11.62 -3.04
CA SER A 22 -1.48 12.55 -1.97
C SER A 22 -0.43 13.58 -2.40
N GLY A 23 0.52 13.20 -3.25
CA GLY A 23 1.52 14.11 -3.84
C GLY A 23 0.88 15.11 -4.78
N VAL A 24 -0.03 14.66 -5.65
CA VAL A 24 -0.80 15.55 -6.53
C VAL A 24 -1.64 16.53 -5.72
N ALA A 25 -2.34 16.08 -4.67
CA ALA A 25 -3.11 16.95 -3.79
C ALA A 25 -2.25 18.03 -3.11
N PHE A 26 -1.04 17.68 -2.67
CA PHE A 26 -0.09 18.63 -2.10
C PHE A 26 0.36 19.68 -3.11
N HIS A 27 0.76 19.26 -4.31
CA HIS A 27 1.19 20.19 -5.37
C HIS A 27 0.04 21.06 -5.86
N LEU A 28 -1.20 20.55 -5.89
CA LEU A 28 -2.39 21.32 -6.19
C LEU A 28 -2.61 22.42 -5.15
N LEU A 29 -2.58 22.09 -3.85
CA LEU A 29 -2.67 23.09 -2.78
C LEU A 29 -1.56 24.13 -2.90
N TRP A 30 -0.34 23.70 -3.22
CA TRP A 30 0.78 24.62 -3.42
C TRP A 30 0.55 25.55 -4.62
N ALA A 31 0.06 25.05 -5.75
CA ALA A 31 -0.28 25.87 -6.91
C ALA A 31 -1.36 26.91 -6.55
N VAL A 32 -2.41 26.52 -5.83
CA VAL A 32 -3.45 27.44 -5.34
C VAL A 32 -2.85 28.52 -4.45
N ARG A 33 -2.00 28.16 -3.48
CA ARG A 33 -1.33 29.15 -2.62
C ARG A 33 -0.45 30.13 -3.40
N GLN A 34 0.26 29.65 -4.42
CA GLN A 34 1.05 30.54 -5.28
C GLN A 34 0.17 31.55 -6.01
N MET A 35 -1.01 31.14 -6.50
CA MET A 35 -1.97 32.06 -7.13
C MET A 35 -2.51 33.12 -6.15
N LEU A 36 -2.58 32.79 -4.86
CA LEU A 36 -3.01 33.69 -3.80
C LEU A 36 -1.87 34.51 -3.18
N GLY A 37 -0.61 34.29 -3.58
CA GLY A 37 0.57 34.93 -2.99
C GLY A 37 0.93 34.40 -1.60
N GLU A 38 0.45 33.22 -1.22
CA GLU A 38 0.72 32.55 0.06
C GLU A 38 2.01 31.71 0.02
N PRO A 39 2.65 31.45 1.18
CA PRO A 39 3.83 30.58 1.25
C PRO A 39 3.50 29.12 0.93
N ALA A 40 4.53 28.34 0.56
CA ALA A 40 4.38 26.91 0.28
C ALA A 40 3.75 26.15 1.47
N PRO A 41 2.81 25.21 1.22
CA PRO A 41 2.04 24.52 2.26
C PRO A 41 2.81 23.38 2.95
N LEU A 42 4.05 23.64 3.39
CA LEU A 42 4.92 22.64 3.99
C LEU A 42 4.31 21.96 5.24
N GLU A 43 3.38 22.63 5.91
CA GLU A 43 2.64 22.08 7.04
C GLU A 43 1.68 20.94 6.68
N TYR A 44 1.48 20.66 5.39
CA TYR A 44 0.73 19.51 4.86
C TYR A 44 1.64 18.42 4.26
N ALA A 45 2.96 18.63 4.24
CA ALA A 45 3.90 17.72 3.60
C ALA A 45 3.97 16.35 4.28
N ASP A 46 3.70 16.30 5.59
CA ASP A 46 3.65 15.05 6.37
C ASP A 46 2.47 14.15 5.97
N LEU A 47 1.26 14.71 5.79
CA LEU A 47 0.12 13.97 5.23
C LEU A 47 0.44 13.45 3.82
N ALA A 48 1.01 14.30 2.98
CA ALA A 48 1.37 13.94 1.62
C ALA A 48 2.39 12.78 1.59
N ALA A 49 3.42 12.86 2.44
CA ALA A 49 4.45 11.84 2.58
C ALA A 49 3.90 10.50 3.12
N ILE A 50 2.94 10.52 4.05
CA ILE A 50 2.26 9.29 4.50
C ILE A 50 1.62 8.59 3.31
N GLY A 51 0.82 9.32 2.52
CA GLY A 51 0.18 8.74 1.33
C GLY A 51 1.18 8.25 0.29
N THR A 52 2.26 9.00 0.04
CA THR A 52 3.29 8.62 -0.93
C THR A 52 4.01 7.32 -0.54
N ILE A 53 4.34 7.18 0.75
CA ILE A 53 4.95 5.95 1.27
C ILE A 53 3.95 4.80 1.30
N ALA A 54 2.69 5.06 1.65
CA ALA A 54 1.62 4.06 1.70
C ALA A 54 1.34 3.43 0.33
N ASP A 55 1.43 4.22 -0.74
CA ASP A 55 1.27 3.78 -2.13
C ASP A 55 2.50 3.07 -2.70
N LEU A 56 3.56 2.88 -1.90
CA LEU A 56 4.81 2.23 -2.31
C LEU A 56 5.46 2.89 -3.53
N ALA A 57 5.27 4.21 -3.69
CA ALA A 57 5.81 4.94 -4.82
C ALA A 57 7.36 4.97 -4.79
N PRO A 58 8.02 4.97 -5.97
CA PRO A 58 9.47 5.12 -6.03
C PRO A 58 9.92 6.43 -5.37
N LEU A 59 10.79 6.33 -4.36
CA LEU A 59 11.34 7.49 -3.64
C LEU A 59 12.52 8.12 -4.39
N LEU A 60 12.22 8.58 -5.61
CA LEU A 60 13.11 9.28 -6.53
C LEU A 60 12.52 10.65 -6.87
N GLY A 61 13.34 11.58 -7.37
CA GLY A 61 12.88 12.90 -7.82
C GLY A 61 11.97 13.62 -6.82
N GLU A 62 10.79 14.04 -7.28
CA GLU A 62 9.80 14.78 -6.49
C GLU A 62 9.27 13.99 -5.29
N ASN A 63 8.97 12.69 -5.46
CA ASN A 63 8.54 11.84 -4.33
C ASN A 63 9.61 11.81 -3.22
N ARG A 64 10.90 11.77 -3.59
CA ARG A 64 12.00 11.81 -2.61
C ARG A 64 12.05 13.16 -1.88
N ALA A 65 11.90 14.26 -2.61
CA ALA A 65 11.91 15.60 -2.04
C ALA A 65 10.73 15.82 -1.08
N LEU A 66 9.52 15.45 -1.52
CA LEU A 66 8.29 15.53 -0.74
C LEU A 66 8.38 14.67 0.52
N VAL A 67 8.79 13.41 0.40
CA VAL A 67 8.93 12.52 1.57
C VAL A 67 9.99 13.02 2.54
N LYS A 68 11.12 13.55 2.07
CA LYS A 68 12.14 14.12 2.95
C LYS A 68 11.60 15.32 3.74
N ALA A 69 10.87 16.23 3.09
CA ALA A 69 10.23 17.37 3.76
C ALA A 69 9.14 16.92 4.73
N GLY A 70 8.28 15.98 4.31
CA GLY A 70 7.20 15.45 5.13
C GLY A 70 7.68 14.69 6.37
N LEU A 71 8.74 13.87 6.26
CA LEU A 71 9.32 13.20 7.44
C LEU A 71 9.96 14.19 8.43
N ALA A 72 10.54 15.28 7.94
CA ALA A 72 11.04 16.34 8.80
C ALA A 72 9.88 17.05 9.52
N GLN A 73 8.82 17.39 8.78
CA GLN A 73 7.61 18.03 9.33
C GLN A 73 6.89 17.14 10.34
N MET A 74 6.85 15.82 10.10
CA MET A 74 6.13 14.84 10.92
C MET A 74 6.61 14.79 12.38
N ARG A 75 7.88 15.14 12.65
CA ARG A 75 8.46 15.21 14.01
C ARG A 75 7.73 16.21 14.90
N SER A 76 7.26 17.30 14.32
CA SER A 76 6.51 18.36 14.99
C SER A 76 5.19 18.60 14.26
N SER A 77 4.54 17.51 13.87
CA SER A 77 3.31 17.54 13.08
C SER A 77 2.22 18.39 13.76
N ARG A 78 1.54 19.23 12.98
CA ARG A 78 0.38 19.98 13.47
C ARG A 78 -0.83 19.07 13.72
N TRP A 79 -0.90 17.93 13.02
CA TRP A 79 -2.04 17.02 13.03
C TRP A 79 -2.04 16.22 14.34
N THR A 80 -3.07 16.42 15.17
CA THR A 80 -3.17 15.73 16.47
C THR A 80 -3.20 14.21 16.29
N GLY A 81 -3.84 13.70 15.24
CA GLY A 81 -3.87 12.28 14.91
C GLY A 81 -2.52 11.67 14.55
N ILE A 82 -1.70 12.38 13.76
CA ILE A 82 -0.34 11.92 13.45
C ILE A 82 0.48 11.84 14.74
N ARG A 83 0.41 12.87 15.59
CA ARG A 83 1.10 12.86 16.89
C ARG A 83 0.66 11.70 17.77
N ALA A 84 -0.65 11.45 17.88
CA ALA A 84 -1.19 10.33 18.66
C ALA A 84 -0.71 8.97 18.13
N MET A 85 -0.64 8.77 16.80
CA MET A 85 -0.11 7.53 16.22
C MET A 85 1.39 7.35 16.51
N LEU A 86 2.19 8.42 16.39
CA LEU A 86 3.62 8.37 16.69
C LEU A 86 3.87 8.04 18.17
N GLU A 87 3.12 8.68 19.07
CA GLU A 87 3.21 8.45 20.51
C GLU A 87 2.83 7.00 20.87
N GLY A 88 1.70 6.50 20.38
CA GLY A 88 1.26 5.12 20.60
C GLY A 88 2.26 4.09 20.06
N ALA A 89 2.97 4.43 18.98
CA ALA A 89 4.02 3.61 18.40
C ALA A 89 5.42 3.84 19.02
N LYS A 90 5.57 4.78 19.97
CA LYS A 90 6.84 5.18 20.58
C LYS A 90 7.90 5.64 19.56
N ILE A 91 7.46 6.32 18.50
CA ILE A 91 8.33 6.88 17.45
C ILE A 91 8.58 8.35 17.73
N THR A 92 9.83 8.72 18.03
CA THR A 92 10.24 10.12 18.22
C THR A 92 10.78 10.75 16.92
N VAL A 93 11.50 9.96 16.12
CA VAL A 93 12.09 10.41 14.86
C VAL A 93 11.62 9.48 13.74
N PRO A 94 10.48 9.80 13.08
CA PRO A 94 9.94 8.94 12.05
C PRO A 94 10.85 8.90 10.82
N ASN A 95 11.03 7.70 10.29
CA ASN A 95 11.63 7.44 9.00
C ASN A 95 10.63 6.76 8.04
N ALA A 96 11.02 6.58 6.78
CA ALA A 96 10.12 5.99 5.77
C ALA A 96 9.68 4.56 6.11
N LYS A 97 10.52 3.77 6.80
CA LYS A 97 10.18 2.42 7.25
C LYS A 97 9.10 2.48 8.34
N ASP A 98 9.23 3.39 9.29
CA ASP A 98 8.20 3.55 10.33
C ASP A 98 6.86 3.91 9.71
N VAL A 99 6.85 4.86 8.76
CA VAL A 99 5.62 5.22 8.06
C VAL A 99 5.04 4.03 7.28
N GLY A 100 5.87 3.32 6.51
CA GLY A 100 5.39 2.22 5.66
C GLY A 100 4.94 0.96 6.42
N PHE A 101 5.53 0.67 7.58
CA PHE A 101 5.25 -0.56 8.33
C PHE A 101 4.45 -0.36 9.62
N VAL A 102 4.36 0.86 10.13
CA VAL A 102 3.69 1.19 11.39
C VAL A 102 2.49 2.09 11.11
N ILE A 103 2.70 3.27 10.55
CA ILE A 103 1.64 4.29 10.42
C ILE A 103 0.64 3.93 9.31
N ALA A 104 1.12 3.74 8.08
CA ALA A 104 0.26 3.47 6.93
C ALA A 104 -0.61 2.21 7.10
N PRO A 105 -0.13 1.07 7.66
CA PRO A 105 -0.97 -0.09 7.88
C PRO A 105 -2.15 0.14 8.84
N ARG A 106 -2.03 1.05 9.82
CA ARG A 106 -3.13 1.40 10.74
C ARG A 106 -4.22 2.18 10.03
N ILE A 107 -3.83 3.19 9.25
CA ILE A 107 -4.75 3.98 8.42
C ILE A 107 -5.47 3.07 7.42
N ASN A 108 -4.71 2.20 6.73
CA ASN A 108 -5.26 1.29 5.73
C ASN A 108 -6.14 0.18 6.30
N ALA A 109 -5.98 -0.16 7.59
CA ALA A 109 -6.84 -1.16 8.23
C ALA A 109 -8.30 -0.69 8.26
N ALA A 110 -8.54 0.60 8.52
CA ALA A 110 -9.89 1.18 8.53
C ALA A 110 -10.57 1.00 7.16
N GLY A 111 -9.88 1.36 6.07
CA GLY A 111 -10.42 1.21 4.71
C GLY A 111 -10.72 -0.25 4.33
N ARG A 112 -9.86 -1.20 4.73
CA ARG A 112 -10.08 -2.65 4.46
C ARG A 112 -11.22 -3.25 5.26
N LEU A 113 -11.58 -2.66 6.39
CA LEU A 113 -12.68 -3.10 7.27
C LEU A 113 -13.96 -2.28 7.07
N GLY A 114 -14.00 -1.38 6.06
CA GLY A 114 -15.21 -0.60 5.73
C GLY A 114 -15.43 0.64 6.60
N GLU A 115 -14.40 1.11 7.30
CA GLU A 115 -14.46 2.20 8.29
C GLU A 115 -13.51 3.35 7.91
N ALA A 116 -13.42 3.69 6.62
CA ALA A 116 -12.47 4.71 6.12
C ALA A 116 -12.66 6.09 6.79
N ASP A 117 -13.90 6.42 7.17
CA ASP A 117 -14.26 7.68 7.82
C ASP A 117 -13.52 7.87 9.16
N VAL A 118 -13.23 6.78 9.87
CA VAL A 118 -12.46 6.79 11.13
C VAL A 118 -11.02 7.24 10.91
N ALA A 119 -10.40 6.78 9.81
CA ALA A 119 -9.05 7.20 9.46
C ALA A 119 -9.00 8.66 9.00
N LEU A 120 -10.02 9.12 8.25
CA LEU A 120 -10.15 10.52 7.89
C LEU A 120 -10.32 11.40 9.14
N GLU A 121 -11.23 11.03 10.04
CA GLU A 121 -11.47 11.76 11.28
C GLU A 121 -10.20 11.88 12.13
N LEU A 122 -9.41 10.81 12.21
CA LEU A 122 -8.12 10.84 12.92
C LEU A 122 -7.17 11.88 12.31
N LEU A 123 -7.10 11.96 10.98
CA LEU A 123 -6.18 12.88 10.29
C LEU A 123 -6.66 14.34 10.32
N THR A 124 -7.94 14.59 10.57
CA THR A 124 -8.52 15.94 10.53
C THR A 124 -9.00 16.49 11.88
N THR A 125 -9.03 15.69 12.95
CA THR A 125 -9.46 16.16 14.27
C THR A 125 -8.45 17.12 14.91
N ASP A 126 -8.97 18.12 15.62
CA ASP A 126 -8.18 19.05 16.44
C ASP A 126 -8.16 18.67 17.93
N SER A 127 -8.94 17.66 18.35
CA SER A 127 -8.99 17.19 19.73
C SER A 127 -7.97 16.10 19.99
N GLY A 128 -6.97 16.38 20.83
CA GLY A 128 -5.96 15.40 21.24
C GLY A 128 -6.57 14.15 21.90
N GLN A 129 -7.62 14.32 22.72
CA GLN A 129 -8.32 13.19 23.35
C GLN A 129 -9.02 12.31 22.31
N ARG A 130 -9.66 12.93 21.31
CA ARG A 130 -10.32 12.21 20.23
C ARG A 130 -9.29 11.50 19.34
N ALA A 131 -8.19 12.17 19.01
CA ALA A 131 -7.07 11.60 18.28
C ALA A 131 -6.49 10.36 18.96
N LEU A 132 -6.27 10.40 20.29
CA LEU A 132 -5.80 9.25 21.05
C LEU A 132 -6.77 8.07 21.00
N THR A 133 -8.07 8.37 21.14
CA THR A 133 -9.14 7.36 21.07
C THR A 133 -9.16 6.70 19.68
N LEU A 134 -9.13 7.51 18.62
CA LEU A 134 -9.14 7.04 17.23
C LEU A 134 -7.86 6.27 16.88
N ALA A 135 -6.69 6.72 17.33
CA ALA A 135 -5.42 6.02 17.11
C ALA A 135 -5.43 4.63 17.77
N THR A 136 -5.89 4.54 19.03
CA THR A 136 -6.03 3.27 19.76
C THR A 136 -7.04 2.34 19.06
N TYR A 137 -8.12 2.91 18.54
CA TYR A 137 -9.12 2.16 17.80
C TYR A 137 -8.54 1.60 16.49
N LEU A 138 -7.82 2.40 15.71
CA LEU A 138 -7.15 1.94 14.48
C LEU A 138 -6.05 0.91 14.76
N ASP A 139 -5.39 0.99 15.91
CA ASP A 139 -4.47 -0.05 16.38
C ASP A 139 -5.18 -1.40 16.52
N ALA A 140 -6.33 -1.43 17.19
CA ALA A 140 -7.14 -2.64 17.34
C ALA A 140 -7.63 -3.16 15.98
N ARG A 141 -8.11 -2.28 15.10
CA ARG A 141 -8.52 -2.63 13.72
C ARG A 141 -7.37 -3.19 12.90
N ASN A 142 -6.16 -2.68 13.06
CA ASN A 142 -4.97 -3.21 12.39
C ASN A 142 -4.63 -4.63 12.86
N VAL A 143 -4.75 -4.91 14.17
CA VAL A 143 -4.57 -6.26 14.73
C VAL A 143 -5.62 -7.22 14.17
N GLU A 144 -6.89 -6.83 14.18
CA GLU A 144 -7.98 -7.61 13.61
C GLU A 144 -7.77 -7.92 12.12
N ARG A 145 -7.42 -6.90 11.33
CA ARG A 145 -7.09 -7.07 9.92
C ARG A 145 -5.90 -8.02 9.69
N LYS A 146 -4.88 -8.00 10.55
CA LYS A 146 -3.76 -8.97 10.47
C LYS A 146 -4.26 -10.39 10.70
N LYS A 147 -5.07 -10.61 11.73
CA LYS A 147 -5.63 -11.93 12.05
C LYS A 147 -6.45 -12.49 10.89
N ILE A 148 -7.36 -11.68 10.32
CA ILE A 148 -8.15 -12.06 9.15
C ILE A 148 -7.22 -12.44 7.98
N GLN A 149 -6.19 -11.62 7.71
CA GLN A 149 -5.23 -11.89 6.64
C GLN A 149 -4.44 -13.19 6.87
N GLU A 150 -4.03 -13.47 8.10
CA GLU A 150 -3.31 -14.70 8.47
C GLU A 150 -4.17 -15.94 8.29
N ASP A 151 -5.43 -15.89 8.71
CA ASP A 151 -6.37 -17.01 8.59
C ASP A 151 -6.68 -17.28 7.11
N MET A 152 -6.97 -16.24 6.32
CA MET A 152 -7.14 -16.36 4.86
C MET A 152 -5.89 -16.93 4.16
N PHE A 153 -4.70 -16.56 4.62
CA PHE A 153 -3.44 -17.06 4.06
C PHE A 153 -3.25 -18.56 4.34
N LYS A 154 -3.57 -19.02 5.56
CA LYS A 154 -3.53 -20.45 5.90
C LYS A 154 -4.49 -21.25 5.02
N ASP A 155 -5.73 -20.79 4.88
CA ASP A 155 -6.73 -21.44 4.02
C ASP A 155 -6.25 -21.55 2.57
N ALA A 156 -5.65 -20.47 2.05
CA ALA A 156 -5.08 -20.46 0.70
C ALA A 156 -3.93 -21.46 0.53
N LEU A 157 -3.05 -21.59 1.52
CA LEU A 157 -1.96 -22.57 1.51
C LEU A 157 -2.49 -24.00 1.49
N GLU A 158 -3.52 -24.30 2.28
CA GLU A 158 -4.13 -25.63 2.29
C GLU A 158 -4.75 -25.99 0.93
N VAL A 159 -5.43 -25.04 0.29
CA VAL A 159 -5.99 -25.24 -1.05
C VAL A 159 -4.88 -25.53 -2.07
N CYS A 160 -3.78 -24.77 -2.02
CA CYS A 160 -2.61 -25.00 -2.88
C CYS A 160 -1.97 -26.37 -2.63
N ASP A 161 -1.84 -26.78 -1.38
CA ASP A 161 -1.29 -28.09 -1.01
C ASP A 161 -2.18 -29.25 -1.47
N ARG A 162 -3.51 -29.13 -1.30
CA ARG A 162 -4.49 -30.11 -1.81
C ARG A 162 -4.37 -30.24 -3.33
N LYS A 163 -4.34 -29.12 -4.05
CA LYS A 163 -4.15 -29.12 -5.52
C LYS A 163 -2.81 -29.72 -5.94
N ARG A 164 -1.70 -29.40 -5.25
CA ARG A 164 -0.37 -29.97 -5.52
C ARG A 164 -0.33 -31.49 -5.27
N ARG A 165 -1.06 -32.00 -4.28
CA ARG A 165 -1.18 -33.44 -4.03
C ARG A 165 -2.02 -34.13 -5.10
N ALA A 166 -3.14 -33.55 -5.51
CA ALA A 166 -3.99 -34.06 -6.59
C ALA A 166 -3.21 -34.19 -7.92
N CYS A 167 -2.50 -33.13 -8.36
CA CYS A 167 -1.69 -33.18 -9.59
C CYS A 167 -0.57 -34.23 -9.52
N ARG A 168 0.05 -34.45 -8.34
CA ARG A 168 1.07 -35.50 -8.18
C ARG A 168 0.49 -36.91 -8.24
N HIS A 169 -0.75 -37.10 -7.81
CA HIS A 169 -1.43 -38.39 -7.89
C HIS A 169 -1.83 -38.72 -9.34
N GLU A 170 -2.36 -37.74 -10.07
CA GLU A 170 -2.68 -37.88 -11.51
C GLU A 170 -1.43 -38.15 -12.36
N GLY A 171 -0.33 -37.42 -12.13
CA GLY A 171 0.94 -37.67 -12.82
C GLY A 171 1.56 -39.04 -12.50
N ARG A 172 1.28 -39.60 -11.31
CA ARG A 172 1.75 -40.94 -10.91
C ARG A 172 0.86 -42.06 -11.50
N LEU A 173 -0.45 -41.83 -11.61
CA LEU A 173 -1.38 -42.76 -12.28
C LEU A 173 -1.14 -42.83 -13.80
N ALA A 174 -0.75 -41.71 -14.43
CA ALA A 174 -0.37 -41.67 -15.84
C ALA A 174 0.92 -42.47 -16.16
N SER A 175 1.80 -42.66 -15.16
CA SER A 175 3.04 -43.45 -15.32
C SER A 175 2.83 -44.97 -15.08
N GLY A 176 1.69 -45.36 -14.49
CA GLY A 176 1.39 -46.76 -14.13
C GLY A 176 0.63 -47.58 -15.17
N ARG A 177 0.17 -46.98 -16.28
CA ARG A 177 -0.50 -47.70 -17.37
C ARG A 177 0.12 -47.27 -18.70
N HIS A 178 0.76 -48.23 -19.35
CA HIS A 178 1.39 -48.19 -20.68
C HIS A 178 2.83 -47.68 -20.75
N GLY A 179 3.71 -48.60 -21.17
CA GLY A 179 5.09 -48.34 -21.52
C GLY A 179 5.25 -47.37 -22.69
N HIS A 180 6.43 -46.75 -22.71
CA HIS A 180 7.05 -46.10 -23.85
C HIS A 180 6.13 -45.33 -24.81
N ARG A 181 5.59 -44.20 -24.36
CA ARG A 181 5.51 -43.00 -25.21
C ARG A 181 5.93 -41.80 -24.40
N ARG A 182 6.91 -41.06 -24.93
CA ARG A 182 7.39 -39.77 -24.38
C ARG A 182 6.18 -38.85 -24.20
N PHE A 183 5.73 -38.71 -22.97
CA PHE A 183 5.00 -37.52 -22.55
C PHE A 183 6.07 -36.47 -22.25
N GLU A 184 6.28 -35.55 -23.19
CA GLU A 184 6.73 -34.22 -22.83
C GLU A 184 5.63 -33.61 -21.95
N VAL A 185 5.74 -33.87 -20.66
CA VAL A 185 5.00 -33.11 -19.67
C VAL A 185 5.55 -31.70 -19.80
N ALA A 186 4.71 -30.76 -20.21
CA ALA A 186 4.94 -29.33 -20.12
C ALA A 186 5.09 -28.96 -18.63
N GLY A 187 6.25 -29.32 -18.07
CA GLY A 187 6.73 -28.94 -16.77
C GLY A 187 7.37 -27.57 -16.89
N THR A 188 6.56 -26.54 -17.11
CA THR A 188 7.02 -25.16 -17.00
C THR A 188 5.85 -24.23 -16.70
N PHE A 189 5.30 -24.31 -15.49
CA PHE A 189 4.94 -23.15 -14.66
C PHE A 189 4.16 -23.63 -13.45
N LEU A 190 4.85 -23.76 -12.31
CA LEU A 190 4.38 -23.39 -10.97
C LEU A 190 5.40 -23.99 -10.00
N LEU A 191 6.13 -23.09 -9.34
CA LEU A 191 7.30 -23.30 -8.48
C LEU A 191 8.66 -23.13 -9.20
N ASN A 192 8.85 -21.95 -9.80
CA ASN A 192 10.15 -21.29 -9.68
C ASN A 192 9.96 -20.10 -8.71
N PRO A 193 10.61 -20.07 -7.53
CA PRO A 193 10.55 -18.91 -6.62
C PRO A 193 11.36 -17.71 -7.13
N CYS A 194 12.04 -17.82 -8.28
CA CYS A 194 12.79 -16.73 -8.91
C CYS A 194 12.23 -16.43 -10.31
N SER A 195 11.08 -15.77 -10.42
CA SER A 195 10.78 -14.93 -11.59
C SER A 195 9.61 -13.99 -11.29
N SER A 196 9.89 -12.71 -11.38
CA SER A 196 8.97 -11.58 -11.38
C SER A 196 7.89 -11.72 -12.46
N SER A 197 6.64 -12.04 -12.09
CA SER A 197 5.41 -11.71 -12.85
C SER A 197 4.13 -12.01 -12.04
N PRO A 198 3.02 -11.26 -12.26
CA PRO A 198 1.89 -11.19 -11.33
C PRO A 198 0.89 -12.34 -11.48
N LEU A 199 0.29 -12.72 -10.35
CA LEU A 199 -0.70 -13.80 -10.20
C LEU A 199 -1.92 -13.61 -11.13
N ALA A 200 -2.10 -14.50 -12.10
CA ALA A 200 -3.33 -14.59 -12.88
C ALA A 200 -4.39 -15.46 -12.17
N ARG A 201 -5.64 -14.99 -12.15
CA ARG A 201 -6.81 -15.76 -11.71
C ARG A 201 -6.99 -16.99 -12.61
N VAL A 202 -7.12 -18.18 -12.01
CA VAL A 202 -7.47 -19.41 -12.74
C VAL A 202 -8.99 -19.43 -12.95
N PRO A 203 -9.51 -19.47 -14.20
CA PRO A 203 -10.92 -19.73 -14.43
C PRO A 203 -11.19 -21.24 -14.22
N CYS A 204 -12.24 -21.57 -13.46
CA CYS A 204 -12.74 -22.94 -13.38
C CYS A 204 -13.25 -23.37 -14.76
N ALA A 205 -12.62 -24.37 -15.37
CA ALA A 205 -13.19 -25.06 -16.51
C ALA A 205 -14.42 -25.87 -16.04
N ALA A 206 -15.56 -25.67 -16.70
CA ALA A 206 -16.77 -26.46 -16.48
C ALA A 206 -16.54 -27.93 -16.91
N PRO A 207 -17.15 -28.92 -16.23
CA PRO A 207 -17.00 -30.32 -16.61
C PRO A 207 -17.64 -30.58 -17.99
N PRO A 208 -17.11 -31.53 -18.79
CA PRO A 208 -17.64 -31.82 -20.11
C PRO A 208 -19.05 -32.43 -20.00
N ALA A 209 -19.97 -31.91 -20.82
CA ALA A 209 -21.30 -32.47 -20.97
C ALA A 209 -21.21 -33.91 -21.49
N SER A 210 -21.87 -34.83 -20.80
CA SER A 210 -22.11 -36.20 -21.26
C SER A 210 -22.94 -36.15 -22.55
N ALA A 211 -22.37 -36.61 -23.65
CA ALA A 211 -23.12 -36.87 -24.88
C ALA A 211 -23.86 -38.22 -24.76
N PRO A 212 -25.05 -38.36 -25.40
CA PRO A 212 -25.92 -39.53 -25.29
C PRO A 212 -25.38 -40.79 -25.99
#